data_AF-A0AAX7UH56-F1
#
_entry.id   AF-A0AAX7UH56-F1
#
_cell.length_a   1.000
_cell.length_b   1.000
_cell.length_c   1.000
_cell.angle_alpha   90.00
_cell.angle_beta   90.00
_cell.angle_gamma   90.00
#
_symmetry.space_group_name_H-M   'P 1'
#
loop_
_entity.id
_entity.type
_entity.pdbx_description
1 polymer ?
#
loop_
_entity_poly.entity_id
_entity_poly.type
_entity_poly.pdbx_seq_one_letter_code
_entity_poly.pdbx_strand_id
1 'polypeptide(L)'
;MDGEKIKDSAMDLVLNVADYYFFTPYVYPASWPEDGALRQIISLLVVTNLGAAVLYLGLGAISYYFIFDHNLMKHPHFLENQVWREIKYAMTSLPVISIPTVALFFTEVRGYSKLYDHVADSPLGWPGLFLSMISFLFFTDMCIYWIHRFLHHKLIYKLFHKPHHIWKIPTPFASHAFHPVDGFLQGMPYHIYPFLFPLHKVLYLALYVFVNIWTISIHDGDYRVPGALTSVINGSAHHTDHHLFFDYNYGQYFTLWDRLGGSYRHPSALMGKGPHDLIRKLQAEGKLGNDEAKPNGQVNGRAQRGVTCKEE
;
A
#
# COMPACT_ATOMS: atom_id res chain seq x y z
N MET A 1 -4.32 -22.38 45.74
CA MET A 1 -3.40 -21.55 44.94
C MET A 1 -2.59 -22.51 44.11
N ASP A 2 -3.06 -22.85 42.92
CA ASP A 2 -2.21 -23.40 41.88
C ASP A 2 -2.72 -22.81 40.58
N GLY A 3 -1.80 -22.10 39.93
CA GLY A 3 -2.04 -21.11 38.90
C GLY A 3 -2.94 -21.62 37.80
N GLU A 4 -4.09 -20.97 37.71
CA GLU A 4 -4.70 -20.56 36.46
C GLU A 4 -3.56 -19.97 35.59
N LYS A 5 -2.91 -20.84 34.81
CA LYS A 5 -2.07 -20.42 33.70
C LYS A 5 -3.00 -19.63 32.82
N ILE A 6 -2.94 -18.32 32.98
CA ILE A 6 -3.58 -17.34 32.13
C ILE A 6 -3.36 -17.83 30.70
N LYS A 7 -4.46 -18.00 29.98
CA LYS A 7 -4.52 -18.33 28.56
C LYS A 7 -4.03 -17.13 27.74
N ASP A 8 -2.90 -16.55 28.14
CA ASP A 8 -2.38 -15.24 27.72
C ASP A 8 -1.73 -15.26 26.33
N SER A 9 -1.64 -16.42 25.68
CA SER A 9 -0.78 -16.58 24.50
C SER A 9 -1.50 -16.67 23.15
N ALA A 10 -2.83 -16.56 23.10
CA ALA A 10 -3.58 -16.84 21.87
C ALA A 10 -4.19 -15.61 21.19
N MET A 11 -4.44 -14.52 21.92
CA MET A 11 -5.12 -13.36 21.34
C MET A 11 -4.13 -12.36 20.73
N ASP A 12 -4.56 -11.72 19.63
CA ASP A 12 -3.81 -10.68 18.93
C ASP A 12 -3.54 -9.48 19.85
N LEU A 13 -2.35 -8.91 19.75
CA LEU A 13 -1.91 -7.79 20.61
C LEU A 13 -2.85 -6.59 20.47
N VAL A 14 -3.30 -6.30 19.25
CA VAL A 14 -4.17 -5.14 18.98
C VAL A 14 -5.57 -5.41 19.51
N LEU A 15 -6.13 -6.58 19.23
CA LEU A 15 -7.46 -6.97 19.70
C LEU A 15 -7.53 -7.00 21.24
N ASN A 16 -6.51 -7.53 21.91
CA ASN A 16 -6.41 -7.53 23.38
C ASN A 16 -6.46 -6.12 23.97
N VAL A 17 -5.66 -5.20 23.41
CA VAL A 17 -5.64 -3.81 23.85
C VAL A 17 -7.00 -3.14 23.59
N ALA A 18 -7.59 -3.38 22.42
CA ALA A 18 -8.89 -2.82 22.07
C ALA A 18 -10.03 -3.36 22.96
N ASP A 19 -10.03 -4.66 23.27
CA ASP A 19 -10.98 -5.27 24.19
C ASP A 19 -10.83 -4.70 25.61
N TYR A 20 -9.60 -4.68 26.14
CA TYR A 20 -9.33 -4.20 27.49
C TYR A 20 -9.72 -2.72 27.70
N TYR A 21 -9.30 -1.83 26.79
CA TYR A 21 -9.50 -0.39 26.97
C TYR A 21 -10.83 0.14 26.42
N PHE A 22 -11.49 -0.57 25.49
CA PHE A 22 -12.63 -0.01 24.76
C PHE A 22 -13.82 -0.96 24.61
N PHE A 23 -13.64 -2.14 24.01
CA PHE A 23 -14.80 -2.95 23.66
C PHE A 23 -15.46 -3.63 24.87
N THR A 24 -14.69 -4.20 25.80
CA THR A 24 -15.24 -4.83 27.02
C THR A 24 -15.95 -3.82 27.92
N PRO A 25 -15.38 -2.63 28.20
CA PRO A 25 -16.03 -1.69 29.11
C PRO A 25 -17.24 -0.94 28.51
N TYR A 26 -17.25 -0.71 27.19
CA TYR A 26 -18.20 0.26 26.59
C TYR A 26 -19.07 -0.26 25.46
N VAL A 27 -18.73 -1.39 24.82
CA VAL A 27 -19.39 -1.82 23.59
C VAL A 27 -20.16 -3.12 23.76
N TYR A 28 -19.49 -4.18 24.26
CA TYR A 28 -20.12 -5.49 24.37
C TYR A 28 -20.81 -5.70 25.72
N PRO A 29 -21.96 -6.39 25.75
CA PRO A 29 -22.55 -6.81 27.00
C PRO A 29 -21.67 -7.86 27.68
N ALA A 30 -21.73 -7.94 29.01
CA ALA A 30 -20.97 -8.91 29.80
C ALA A 30 -21.24 -10.39 29.41
N SER A 31 -22.34 -10.67 28.71
CA SER A 31 -22.69 -12.00 28.20
C SER A 31 -21.91 -12.40 26.94
N TRP A 32 -21.16 -11.51 26.31
CA TRP A 32 -20.36 -11.77 25.11
C TRP A 32 -18.88 -11.94 25.48
N PRO A 33 -18.38 -13.19 25.61
CA PRO A 33 -17.01 -13.43 26.03
C PRO A 33 -16.00 -12.97 24.98
N GLU A 34 -14.81 -12.53 25.43
CA GLU A 34 -13.70 -12.02 24.60
C GLU A 34 -13.20 -13.04 23.57
N ASP A 35 -13.30 -14.33 23.86
CA ASP A 35 -12.93 -15.43 22.96
C ASP A 35 -14.08 -15.89 22.04
N GLY A 36 -15.24 -15.25 22.14
CA GLY A 36 -16.42 -15.54 21.34
C GLY A 36 -16.22 -15.16 19.87
N ALA A 37 -16.41 -16.11 18.95
CA ALA A 37 -16.11 -15.93 17.53
C ALA A 37 -16.82 -14.72 16.89
N LEU A 38 -18.13 -14.55 17.15
CA LEU A 38 -18.90 -13.43 16.60
C LEU A 38 -18.37 -12.07 17.10
N ARG A 39 -18.03 -11.98 18.39
CA ARG A 39 -17.42 -10.80 19.00
C ARG A 39 -16.08 -10.49 18.35
N GLN A 40 -15.18 -11.48 18.26
CA GLN A 40 -13.86 -11.31 17.66
C GLN A 40 -13.95 -10.85 16.20
N ILE A 41 -14.84 -11.44 15.39
CA ILE A 41 -15.03 -11.04 13.99
C ILE A 41 -15.51 -9.58 13.89
N ILE A 42 -16.47 -9.17 14.71
CA ILE A 42 -16.98 -7.79 14.71
C ILE A 42 -15.89 -6.82 15.17
N SER A 43 -15.18 -7.12 16.26
CA SER A 43 -14.07 -6.30 16.76
C SER A 43 -12.97 -6.16 15.72
N LEU A 44 -12.54 -7.27 15.10
CA LEU A 44 -11.53 -7.27 14.05
C LEU A 44 -11.97 -6.45 12.85
N LEU A 45 -13.24 -6.53 12.45
CA LEU A 45 -13.76 -5.71 11.35
C LEU A 45 -13.69 -4.22 11.69
N VAL A 46 -14.10 -3.82 12.90
CA VAL A 46 -14.04 -2.43 13.35
C VAL A 46 -12.60 -1.93 13.44
N VAL A 47 -11.72 -2.67 14.13
CA VAL A 47 -10.31 -2.30 14.32
C VAL A 47 -9.58 -2.24 12.98
N THR A 48 -9.79 -3.21 12.09
CA THR A 48 -9.13 -3.24 10.78
C THR A 48 -9.56 -2.05 9.93
N ASN A 49 -10.84 -1.71 9.90
CA ASN A 49 -11.33 -0.56 9.12
C ASN A 49 -10.85 0.78 9.67
N LEU A 50 -10.94 0.98 10.99
CA LEU A 50 -10.46 2.20 11.62
C LEU A 50 -8.93 2.34 11.48
N GLY A 51 -8.19 1.27 11.73
CA GLY A 51 -6.74 1.22 11.57
C GLY A 51 -6.31 1.51 10.13
N ALA A 52 -6.94 0.87 9.14
CA ALA A 52 -6.69 1.13 7.72
C ALA A 52 -7.00 2.58 7.35
N ALA A 53 -8.13 3.14 7.80
CA ALA A 53 -8.49 4.52 7.54
C ALA A 53 -7.49 5.51 8.16
N VAL A 54 -7.08 5.29 9.41
CA VAL A 54 -6.12 6.14 10.12
C VAL A 54 -4.74 6.08 9.46
N LEU A 55 -4.25 4.88 9.13
CA LEU A 55 -2.96 4.73 8.46
C LEU A 55 -2.99 5.35 7.06
N TYR A 56 -4.01 5.05 6.27
CA TYR A 56 -4.14 5.58 4.91
C TYR A 56 -4.28 7.11 4.90
N LEU A 57 -5.23 7.67 5.64
CA LEU A 57 -5.48 9.11 5.65
C LEU A 57 -4.35 9.86 6.36
N GLY A 58 -3.83 9.33 7.46
CA GLY A 58 -2.76 9.95 8.24
C GLY A 58 -1.43 9.95 7.49
N LEU A 59 -0.92 8.79 7.09
CA LEU A 59 0.34 8.69 6.34
C LEU A 59 0.22 9.31 4.95
N GLY A 60 -0.93 9.15 4.30
CA GLY A 60 -1.24 9.79 3.03
C GLY A 60 -1.22 11.31 3.13
N ALA A 61 -1.82 11.89 4.18
CA ALA A 61 -1.75 13.33 4.43
C ALA A 61 -0.33 13.80 4.74
N ILE A 62 0.43 13.07 5.56
CA ILE A 62 1.83 13.41 5.85
C ILE A 62 2.64 13.43 4.54
N SER A 63 2.56 12.38 3.74
CA SER A 63 3.25 12.33 2.45
C SER A 63 2.77 13.44 1.51
N TYR A 64 1.45 13.66 1.41
CA TYR A 64 0.89 14.69 0.54
C TYR A 64 1.35 16.09 0.90
N TYR A 65 1.31 16.49 2.17
CA TYR A 65 1.67 17.86 2.56
C TYR A 65 3.17 18.11 2.67
N PHE A 66 3.97 17.09 3.01
CA PHE A 66 5.39 17.28 3.32
C PHE A 66 6.37 16.67 2.30
N ILE A 67 5.94 15.74 1.46
CA ILE A 67 6.82 14.99 0.54
C ILE A 67 6.39 15.18 -0.92
N PHE A 68 5.10 15.09 -1.22
CA PHE A 68 4.57 15.11 -2.58
C PHE A 68 4.92 16.39 -3.33
N ASP A 69 5.49 16.25 -4.53
CA ASP A 69 5.77 17.38 -5.40
C ASP A 69 4.48 17.84 -6.08
N HIS A 70 3.88 18.89 -5.54
CA HIS A 70 2.64 19.47 -6.03
C HIS A 70 2.75 20.03 -7.46
N ASN A 71 3.96 20.23 -8.00
CA ASN A 71 4.12 20.60 -9.42
C ASN A 71 3.58 19.51 -10.35
N LEU A 72 3.59 18.24 -9.93
CA LEU A 72 3.01 17.13 -10.70
C LEU A 72 1.52 17.34 -11.01
N MET A 73 0.80 18.12 -10.20
CA MET A 73 -0.61 18.45 -10.44
C MET A 73 -0.82 19.32 -11.69
N LYS A 74 0.24 19.96 -12.21
CA LYS A 74 0.21 20.72 -13.47
C LYS A 74 0.31 19.82 -14.71
N HIS A 75 0.61 18.53 -14.53
CA HIS A 75 0.77 17.60 -15.65
C HIS A 75 -0.55 17.43 -16.44
N PRO A 76 -0.53 17.36 -17.78
CA PRO A 76 -1.75 17.23 -18.59
C PRO A 76 -2.60 15.96 -18.34
N HIS A 77 -2.00 14.95 -17.70
CA HIS A 77 -2.69 13.72 -17.29
C HIS A 77 -3.16 13.72 -15.84
N PHE A 78 -2.89 14.78 -15.08
CA PHE A 78 -3.47 14.95 -13.75
C PHE A 78 -4.96 15.25 -13.89
N LEU A 79 -5.81 14.46 -13.22
CA LEU A 79 -7.25 14.53 -13.39
C LEU A 79 -7.87 15.62 -12.52
N GLU A 80 -9.03 16.12 -12.96
CA GLU A 80 -9.82 17.03 -12.13
C GLU A 80 -10.28 16.35 -10.84
N ASN A 81 -10.14 17.07 -9.71
CA ASN A 81 -10.45 16.61 -8.36
C ASN A 81 -9.79 15.26 -8.00
N GLN A 82 -8.62 14.96 -8.59
CA GLN A 82 -8.00 13.64 -8.49
C GLN A 82 -7.79 13.20 -7.04
N VAL A 83 -7.20 14.05 -6.19
CA VAL A 83 -6.95 13.72 -4.76
C VAL A 83 -8.23 13.28 -4.05
N TRP A 84 -9.34 14.03 -4.22
CA TRP A 84 -10.61 13.66 -3.63
C TRP A 84 -11.16 12.34 -4.20
N ARG A 85 -11.00 12.12 -5.51
CA ARG A 85 -11.47 10.89 -6.16
C ARG A 85 -10.65 9.67 -5.71
N GLU A 86 -9.35 9.83 -5.52
CA GLU A 86 -8.45 8.80 -4.97
C GLU A 86 -8.88 8.45 -3.54
N ILE A 87 -9.02 9.45 -2.66
CA ILE A 87 -9.47 9.27 -1.27
C ILE A 87 -10.84 8.58 -1.24
N LYS A 88 -11.81 9.10 -2.00
CA LYS A 88 -13.15 8.52 -2.05
C LYS A 88 -13.10 7.07 -2.50
N TYR A 89 -12.31 6.75 -3.53
CA TYR A 89 -12.25 5.39 -4.05
C TYR A 89 -11.61 4.43 -3.04
N ALA A 90 -10.48 4.81 -2.44
CA ALA A 90 -9.85 4.04 -1.37
C ALA A 90 -10.80 3.80 -0.19
N MET A 91 -11.46 4.86 0.32
CA MET A 91 -12.38 4.76 1.46
C MET A 91 -13.63 3.93 1.17
N THR A 92 -14.03 3.77 -0.09
CA THR A 92 -15.09 2.83 -0.48
C THR A 92 -14.59 1.39 -0.65
N SER A 93 -13.33 1.20 -1.06
CA SER A 93 -12.74 -0.11 -1.31
C SER A 93 -12.24 -0.81 -0.04
N LEU A 94 -11.64 -0.05 0.90
CA LEU A 94 -11.02 -0.59 2.12
C LEU A 94 -11.97 -1.46 2.95
N PRO A 95 -13.26 -1.09 3.17
CA PRO A 95 -14.19 -1.96 3.88
C PRO A 95 -14.44 -3.30 3.19
N VAL A 96 -14.49 -3.32 1.87
CA VAL A 96 -14.69 -4.56 1.11
C VAL A 96 -13.44 -5.44 1.17
N ILE A 97 -12.25 -4.84 1.10
CA ILE A 97 -10.96 -5.55 1.28
C ILE A 97 -10.84 -6.14 2.67
N SER A 98 -11.34 -5.42 3.69
CA SER A 98 -11.26 -5.87 5.08
C SER A 98 -12.00 -7.17 5.34
N ILE A 99 -13.05 -7.50 4.57
CA ILE A 99 -13.86 -8.72 4.78
C ILE A 99 -13.00 -10.00 4.66
N PRO A 100 -12.33 -10.27 3.54
CA PRO A 100 -11.45 -11.44 3.43
C PRO A 100 -10.19 -11.30 4.30
N THR A 101 -9.68 -10.09 4.54
CA THR A 101 -8.53 -9.88 5.44
C THR A 101 -8.86 -10.24 6.89
N VAL A 102 -10.06 -9.89 7.38
CA VAL A 102 -10.54 -10.25 8.72
C VAL A 102 -10.68 -11.76 8.88
N ALA A 103 -10.97 -12.51 7.80
CA ALA A 103 -10.94 -13.96 7.87
C ALA A 103 -9.52 -14.48 8.21
N LEU A 104 -8.47 -13.87 7.63
CA LEU A 104 -7.07 -14.20 7.95
C LEU A 104 -6.70 -13.77 9.38
N PHE A 105 -7.10 -12.58 9.81
CA PHE A 105 -6.86 -12.13 11.19
C PHE A 105 -7.61 -12.98 12.21
N PHE A 106 -8.81 -13.42 11.88
CA PHE A 106 -9.56 -14.31 12.74
C PHE A 106 -8.83 -15.65 12.86
N THR A 107 -8.37 -16.27 11.76
CA THR A 107 -7.59 -17.52 11.86
C THR A 107 -6.27 -17.34 12.62
N GLU A 108 -5.65 -16.17 12.51
CA GLU A 108 -4.47 -15.79 13.31
C GLU A 108 -4.79 -15.74 14.81
N VAL A 109 -5.85 -15.02 15.22
CA VAL A 109 -6.34 -14.93 16.61
C VAL A 109 -6.79 -16.30 17.15
N ARG A 110 -7.17 -17.22 16.27
CA ARG A 110 -7.48 -18.62 16.65
C ARG A 110 -6.23 -19.49 16.82
N GLY A 111 -5.03 -18.93 16.65
CA GLY A 111 -3.75 -19.62 16.87
C GLY A 111 -3.30 -20.50 15.71
N TYR A 112 -3.83 -20.29 14.50
CA TYR A 112 -3.41 -21.07 13.31
C TYR A 112 -2.18 -20.49 12.60
N SER A 113 -1.74 -19.29 12.97
CA SER A 113 -0.49 -18.71 12.46
C SER A 113 0.73 -19.20 13.26
N LYS A 114 1.93 -18.91 12.77
CA LYS A 114 3.21 -19.15 13.43
C LYS A 114 3.74 -17.89 14.13
N LEU A 115 2.83 -16.98 14.51
CA LEU A 115 3.22 -15.80 15.28
C LEU A 115 3.64 -16.20 16.70
N TYR A 116 4.65 -15.53 17.22
CA TYR A 116 5.15 -15.75 18.57
C TYR A 116 5.35 -14.42 19.32
N ASP A 117 5.28 -14.50 20.65
CA ASP A 117 5.21 -13.33 21.54
C ASP A 117 6.57 -12.85 22.01
N HIS A 118 7.51 -13.77 22.29
CA HIS A 118 8.79 -13.42 22.87
C HIS A 118 9.94 -13.72 21.93
N VAL A 119 10.93 -12.83 21.88
CA VAL A 119 12.17 -13.03 21.10
C VAL A 119 12.85 -14.35 21.48
N ALA A 120 12.74 -14.78 22.73
CA ALA A 120 13.30 -16.04 23.22
C ALA A 120 12.65 -17.30 22.59
N ASP A 121 11.44 -17.17 22.02
CA ASP A 121 10.76 -18.27 21.33
C ASP A 121 11.37 -18.55 19.94
N SER A 122 12.16 -17.61 19.42
CA SER A 122 12.96 -17.81 18.21
C SER A 122 14.24 -18.59 18.55
N PRO A 123 14.53 -19.71 17.86
CA PRO A 123 15.78 -20.46 18.05
C PRO A 123 17.05 -19.62 17.83
N LEU A 124 16.92 -18.53 17.07
CA LEU A 124 18.00 -17.61 16.73
C LEU A 124 17.92 -16.28 17.49
N GLY A 125 16.97 -16.11 18.43
CA GLY A 125 16.76 -14.86 19.18
C GLY A 125 16.67 -13.63 18.27
N TRP A 126 17.38 -12.56 18.64
CA TRP A 126 17.47 -11.30 17.88
C TRP A 126 17.95 -11.46 16.43
N PRO A 127 19.03 -12.21 16.12
CA PRO A 127 19.37 -12.56 14.74
C PRO A 127 18.21 -13.18 13.95
N GLY A 128 17.39 -14.01 14.59
CA GLY A 128 16.20 -14.59 13.99
C GLY A 128 15.19 -13.54 13.53
N LEU A 129 14.95 -12.50 14.34
CA LEU A 129 14.04 -11.40 13.96
C LEU A 129 14.55 -10.65 12.74
N PHE A 130 15.85 -10.35 12.69
CA PHE A 130 16.45 -9.69 11.53
C PHE A 130 16.32 -10.55 10.26
N LEU A 131 16.58 -11.86 10.35
CA LEU A 131 16.40 -12.79 9.23
C LEU A 131 14.93 -12.90 8.80
N SER A 132 13.99 -12.95 9.74
CA SER A 132 12.54 -12.93 9.45
C SER A 132 12.14 -11.64 8.73
N MET A 133 12.68 -10.48 9.12
CA MET A 133 12.44 -9.21 8.42
C MET A 133 12.91 -9.27 6.97
N ILE A 134 14.15 -9.70 6.73
CA ILE A 134 14.69 -9.82 5.37
C ILE A 134 13.87 -10.84 4.56
N SER A 135 13.60 -12.01 5.13
CA SER A 135 12.78 -13.05 4.49
C SER A 135 11.37 -12.54 4.16
N PHE A 136 10.73 -11.79 5.06
CA PHE A 136 9.43 -11.16 4.82
C PHE A 136 9.48 -10.21 3.63
N LEU A 137 10.47 -9.32 3.56
CA LEU A 137 10.61 -8.37 2.46
C LEU A 137 10.80 -9.09 1.12
N PHE A 138 11.71 -10.06 1.03
CA PHE A 138 11.95 -10.79 -0.22
C PHE A 138 10.76 -11.67 -0.63
N PHE A 139 10.10 -12.35 0.32
CA PHE A 139 8.92 -13.17 0.05
C PHE A 139 7.77 -12.30 -0.47
N THR A 140 7.48 -11.20 0.22
CA THR A 140 6.36 -10.33 -0.13
C THR A 140 6.63 -9.60 -1.45
N ASP A 141 7.85 -9.14 -1.70
CA ASP A 141 8.25 -8.55 -2.99
C ASP A 141 8.02 -9.52 -4.15
N MET A 142 8.43 -10.79 -3.98
CA MET A 142 8.24 -11.83 -4.99
C MET A 142 6.76 -12.07 -5.29
N CYS A 143 5.97 -12.30 -4.25
CA CYS A 143 4.56 -12.62 -4.41
C CYS A 143 3.80 -11.44 -5.04
N ILE A 144 4.08 -10.21 -4.58
CA ILE A 144 3.44 -9.01 -5.10
C ILE A 144 3.85 -8.77 -6.54
N TYR A 145 5.12 -8.95 -6.91
CA TYR A 145 5.56 -8.87 -8.30
C TYR A 145 4.70 -9.75 -9.23
N TRP A 146 4.53 -11.02 -8.88
CA TRP A 146 3.77 -11.96 -9.71
C TRP A 146 2.27 -11.66 -9.72
N ILE A 147 1.70 -11.28 -8.58
CA ILE A 147 0.29 -10.88 -8.47
C ILE A 147 0.03 -9.62 -9.29
N HIS A 148 0.89 -8.63 -9.17
CA HIS A 148 0.80 -7.36 -9.88
C HIS A 148 0.93 -7.58 -11.39
N ARG A 149 1.93 -8.34 -11.83
CA ARG A 149 2.07 -8.73 -13.25
C ARG A 149 0.85 -9.51 -13.76
N PHE A 150 0.29 -10.40 -12.95
CA PHE A 150 -0.94 -11.12 -13.28
C PHE A 150 -2.14 -10.18 -13.40
N LEU A 151 -2.27 -9.18 -12.52
CA LEU A 151 -3.30 -8.15 -12.57
C LEU A 151 -3.22 -7.29 -13.85
N HIS A 152 -2.04 -7.17 -14.47
CA HIS A 152 -1.86 -6.57 -15.80
C HIS A 152 -2.20 -7.49 -16.97
N HIS A 153 -2.51 -8.77 -16.71
CA HIS A 153 -2.91 -9.68 -17.77
C HIS A 153 -4.23 -9.21 -18.43
N LYS A 154 -4.26 -9.20 -19.76
CA LYS A 154 -5.35 -8.68 -20.62
C LYS A 154 -6.77 -9.12 -20.23
N LEU A 155 -6.91 -10.31 -19.64
CA LEU A 155 -8.20 -10.88 -19.24
C LEU A 155 -8.79 -10.21 -18.00
N ILE A 156 -7.97 -9.71 -17.09
CA ILE A 156 -8.41 -9.21 -15.78
C ILE A 156 -8.05 -7.74 -15.54
N TYR A 157 -7.06 -7.20 -16.25
CA TYR A 157 -6.59 -5.81 -16.11
C TYR A 157 -7.73 -4.81 -16.15
N LYS A 158 -8.58 -4.87 -17.19
CA LYS A 158 -9.67 -3.90 -17.37
C LYS A 158 -10.65 -3.89 -16.18
N LEU A 159 -10.82 -5.04 -15.52
CA LEU A 159 -11.77 -5.20 -14.43
C LEU A 159 -11.18 -4.78 -13.08
N PHE A 160 -9.99 -5.27 -12.75
CA PHE A 160 -9.45 -5.13 -11.39
C PHE A 160 -8.40 -4.04 -11.27
N HIS A 161 -7.49 -3.91 -12.24
CA HIS A 161 -6.30 -3.09 -12.05
C HIS A 161 -6.31 -1.77 -12.83
N LYS A 162 -7.03 -1.73 -13.97
CA LYS A 162 -7.27 -0.48 -14.71
C LYS A 162 -7.85 0.64 -13.84
N PRO A 163 -8.77 0.40 -12.88
CA PRO A 163 -9.25 1.46 -11.99
C PRO A 163 -8.16 2.14 -11.16
N HIS A 164 -7.07 1.44 -10.83
CA HIS A 164 -5.90 2.03 -10.18
C HIS A 164 -5.06 2.84 -11.19
N HIS A 165 -4.87 2.27 -12.39
CA HIS A 165 -4.12 2.86 -13.49
C HIS A 165 -4.77 4.06 -14.19
N ILE A 166 -5.96 4.50 -13.75
CA ILE A 166 -6.51 5.77 -14.22
C ILE A 166 -5.72 6.97 -13.67
N TRP A 167 -5.02 6.78 -12.54
CA TRP A 167 -4.18 7.78 -11.87
C TRP A 167 -2.77 7.81 -12.47
N LYS A 168 -2.66 8.17 -13.76
CA LYS A 168 -1.37 8.15 -14.49
C LYS A 168 -0.25 8.97 -13.84
N ILE A 169 -0.62 10.06 -13.17
CA ILE A 169 0.25 10.86 -12.32
C ILE A 169 -0.30 10.71 -10.91
N PRO A 170 0.08 9.66 -10.17
CA PRO A 170 -0.53 9.37 -8.89
C PRO A 170 -0.17 10.44 -7.86
N THR A 171 -1.02 10.59 -6.85
CA THR A 171 -0.63 11.21 -5.58
C THR A 171 -0.46 10.13 -4.51
N PRO A 172 0.05 10.45 -3.31
CA PRO A 172 0.13 9.50 -2.20
C PRO A 172 -1.21 8.80 -1.90
N PHE A 173 -2.33 9.47 -2.16
CA PHE A 173 -3.66 8.91 -1.96
C PHE A 173 -4.07 7.88 -3.03
N ALA A 174 -3.42 7.84 -4.20
CA ALA A 174 -3.62 6.81 -5.21
C ALA A 174 -3.20 5.41 -4.73
N SER A 175 -2.29 5.35 -3.75
CA SER A 175 -1.67 4.13 -3.21
C SER A 175 -2.66 3.03 -2.79
N HIS A 176 -3.87 3.41 -2.36
CA HIS A 176 -4.93 2.49 -1.96
C HIS A 176 -6.22 2.68 -2.77
N ALA A 177 -6.18 3.52 -3.82
CA ALA A 177 -7.32 3.83 -4.68
C ALA A 177 -7.45 2.80 -5.82
N PHE A 178 -7.70 1.55 -5.44
CA PHE A 178 -7.84 0.40 -6.35
C PHE A 178 -9.13 -0.38 -6.12
N HIS A 179 -9.41 -1.31 -7.03
CA HIS A 179 -10.54 -2.24 -6.88
C HIS A 179 -10.33 -3.14 -5.66
N PRO A 180 -11.37 -3.57 -4.91
CA PRO A 180 -11.18 -4.42 -3.73
C PRO A 180 -10.43 -5.73 -3.99
N VAL A 181 -10.71 -6.41 -5.09
CA VAL A 181 -9.98 -7.64 -5.48
C VAL A 181 -8.49 -7.37 -5.73
N ASP A 182 -8.17 -6.23 -6.34
CA ASP A 182 -6.79 -5.81 -6.59
C ASP A 182 -6.05 -5.58 -5.26
N GLY A 183 -6.65 -4.75 -4.39
CA GLY A 183 -6.11 -4.47 -3.06
C GLY A 183 -5.94 -5.71 -2.19
N PHE A 184 -6.93 -6.61 -2.16
CA PHE A 184 -6.83 -7.85 -1.40
C PHE A 184 -5.71 -8.75 -1.94
N LEU A 185 -5.64 -8.96 -3.26
CA LEU A 185 -4.60 -9.81 -3.85
C LEU A 185 -3.20 -9.26 -3.60
N GLN A 186 -2.98 -7.96 -3.77
CA GLN A 186 -1.67 -7.35 -3.51
C GLN A 186 -1.32 -7.30 -2.02
N GLY A 187 -2.30 -7.15 -1.12
CA GLY A 187 -2.08 -7.16 0.34
C GLY A 187 -1.93 -8.56 0.95
N MET A 188 -2.51 -9.58 0.32
CA MET A 188 -2.55 -10.96 0.83
C MET A 188 -1.17 -11.54 1.21
N PRO A 189 -0.07 -11.35 0.44
CA PRO A 189 1.23 -11.93 0.79
C PRO A 189 1.74 -11.54 2.19
N TYR A 190 1.45 -10.32 2.63
CA TYR A 190 1.82 -9.84 3.98
C TYR A 190 1.14 -10.65 5.09
N HIS A 191 -0.11 -11.06 4.85
CA HIS A 191 -0.92 -11.80 5.81
C HIS A 191 -0.73 -13.31 5.71
N ILE A 192 -0.32 -13.84 4.56
CA ILE A 192 0.01 -15.27 4.40
C ILE A 192 1.37 -15.61 5.03
N TYR A 193 2.34 -14.70 5.00
CA TYR A 193 3.68 -14.95 5.53
C TYR A 193 3.70 -15.60 6.92
N PRO A 194 3.00 -15.08 7.96
CA PRO A 194 3.02 -15.68 9.29
C PRO A 194 2.37 -17.07 9.37
N PHE A 195 1.60 -17.52 8.37
CA PHE A 195 1.11 -18.90 8.33
C PHE A 195 2.16 -19.89 7.80
N LEU A 196 3.12 -19.40 7.01
CA LEU A 196 4.17 -20.20 6.41
C LEU A 196 5.45 -20.19 7.26
N PHE A 197 5.81 -19.03 7.81
CA PHE A 197 7.07 -18.80 8.51
C PHE A 197 6.85 -18.22 9.90
N PRO A 198 7.68 -18.58 10.89
CA PRO A 198 7.64 -17.95 12.21
C PRO A 198 7.94 -16.44 12.12
N LEU A 199 7.13 -15.64 12.82
CA LEU A 199 7.31 -14.18 12.86
C LEU A 199 6.91 -13.62 14.22
N HIS A 200 7.74 -12.73 14.78
CA HIS A 200 7.45 -12.09 16.06
C HIS A 200 6.30 -11.09 15.92
N LYS A 201 5.29 -11.11 16.81
CA LYS A 201 4.08 -10.27 16.69
C LYS A 201 4.37 -8.77 16.56
N VAL A 202 5.27 -8.22 17.38
CA VAL A 202 5.62 -6.79 17.31
C VAL A 202 6.37 -6.46 16.01
N LEU A 203 7.20 -7.39 15.51
CA LEU A 203 7.89 -7.20 14.24
C LEU A 203 6.87 -7.23 13.09
N TYR A 204 5.87 -8.11 13.16
CA TYR A 204 4.79 -8.18 12.19
C TYR A 204 4.01 -6.86 12.10
N LEU A 205 3.64 -6.27 13.24
CA LEU A 205 2.98 -4.96 13.28
C LEU A 205 3.88 -3.82 12.75
N ALA A 206 5.17 -3.83 13.11
CA ALA A 206 6.13 -2.85 12.59
C ALA A 206 6.28 -2.96 11.06
N LEU A 207 6.33 -4.18 10.53
CA LEU A 207 6.35 -4.46 9.09
C LEU A 207 5.06 -4.04 8.40
N TYR A 208 3.90 -4.24 9.04
CA TYR A 208 2.62 -3.77 8.52
C TYR A 208 2.59 -2.24 8.37
N VAL A 209 3.11 -1.49 9.35
CA VAL A 209 3.25 -0.02 9.24
C VAL A 209 4.25 0.34 8.15
N PHE A 210 5.41 -0.32 8.10
CA PHE A 210 6.43 -0.09 7.06
C PHE A 210 5.88 -0.28 5.65
N VAL A 211 5.13 -1.35 5.42
CA VAL A 211 4.47 -1.66 4.13
C VAL A 211 3.55 -0.52 3.70
N ASN A 212 2.76 0.03 4.63
CA ASN A 212 1.86 1.15 4.33
C ASN A 212 2.65 2.42 3.98
N ILE A 213 3.70 2.73 4.74
CA ILE A 213 4.60 3.86 4.43
C ILE A 213 5.20 3.69 3.04
N TRP A 214 5.71 2.50 2.73
CA TRP A 214 6.34 2.21 1.43
C TRP A 214 5.36 2.31 0.27
N THR A 215 4.17 1.72 0.43
CA THR A 215 3.10 1.74 -0.59
C THR A 215 2.67 3.17 -0.89
N ILE A 216 2.62 4.04 0.11
CA ILE A 216 2.34 5.46 -0.06
C ILE A 216 3.54 6.17 -0.73
N SER A 217 4.77 5.91 -0.27
CA SER A 217 5.95 6.63 -0.78
C SER A 217 6.25 6.37 -2.25
N ILE A 218 5.95 5.17 -2.79
CA ILE A 218 6.15 4.94 -4.22
C ILE A 218 5.16 5.72 -5.11
N HIS A 219 4.13 6.35 -4.55
CA HIS A 219 3.14 7.17 -5.26
C HIS A 219 3.28 8.68 -5.05
N ASP A 220 4.28 9.12 -4.26
CA ASP A 220 4.40 10.53 -3.87
C ASP A 220 5.16 11.42 -4.87
N GLY A 221 5.69 10.84 -5.95
CA GLY A 221 6.38 11.61 -6.97
C GLY A 221 7.74 12.16 -6.53
N ASP A 222 8.22 11.82 -5.34
CA ASP A 222 9.58 12.09 -4.89
C ASP A 222 10.53 11.01 -5.40
N TYR A 223 11.30 11.36 -6.43
CA TYR A 223 12.16 10.42 -7.14
C TYR A 223 13.53 10.21 -6.48
N ARG A 224 13.76 10.80 -5.30
CA ARG A 224 15.05 10.71 -4.61
C ARG A 224 15.26 9.33 -4.01
N VAL A 225 16.30 8.65 -4.49
CA VAL A 225 16.86 7.43 -3.91
C VAL A 225 18.37 7.64 -3.82
N PRO A 226 19.07 7.20 -2.74
CA PRO A 226 20.52 7.26 -2.70
C PRO A 226 21.13 6.61 -3.94
N GLY A 227 22.06 7.29 -4.63
CA GLY A 227 22.51 6.89 -5.97
C GLY A 227 23.00 5.45 -6.09
N ALA A 228 23.64 4.92 -5.04
CA ALA A 228 24.09 3.53 -4.99
C ALA A 228 22.95 2.49 -4.96
N LEU A 229 21.74 2.90 -4.56
CA LEU A 229 20.56 2.06 -4.40
C LEU A 229 19.56 2.20 -5.55
N THR A 230 19.74 3.19 -6.44
CA THR A 230 18.84 3.45 -7.57
C THR A 230 18.63 2.24 -8.48
N SER A 231 19.65 1.39 -8.64
CA SER A 231 19.55 0.19 -9.47
C SER A 231 18.84 -0.98 -8.77
N VAL A 232 18.70 -0.93 -7.45
CA VAL A 232 18.20 -2.02 -6.59
C VAL A 232 16.80 -1.72 -6.06
N ILE A 233 16.52 -0.47 -5.69
CA ILE A 233 15.24 -0.06 -5.10
C ILE A 233 14.24 0.33 -6.20
N ASN A 234 13.06 -0.29 -6.16
CA ASN A 234 11.89 0.12 -6.92
C ASN A 234 11.16 1.26 -6.17
N GLY A 235 11.66 2.48 -6.34
CA GLY A 235 11.11 3.70 -5.71
C GLY A 235 10.07 4.43 -6.58
N SER A 236 9.66 5.63 -6.16
CA SER A 236 8.58 6.38 -6.82
C SER A 236 8.82 6.66 -8.31
N ALA A 237 10.09 6.85 -8.72
CA ALA A 237 10.42 7.05 -10.13
C ALA A 237 10.07 5.84 -11.01
N HIS A 238 10.35 4.63 -10.51
CA HIS A 238 10.04 3.38 -11.20
C HIS A 238 8.54 3.15 -11.26
N HIS A 239 7.85 3.39 -10.14
CA HIS A 239 6.41 3.20 -10.04
C HIS A 239 5.62 4.26 -10.83
N THR A 240 6.11 5.48 -10.94
CA THR A 240 5.51 6.51 -11.82
C THR A 240 5.60 6.09 -13.29
N ASP A 241 6.75 5.58 -13.72
CA ASP A 241 6.90 5.00 -15.06
C ASP A 241 5.97 3.80 -15.27
N HIS A 242 5.76 2.98 -14.23
CA HIS A 242 4.78 1.90 -14.26
C HIS A 242 3.35 2.42 -14.54
N HIS A 243 2.89 3.47 -13.85
CA HIS A 243 1.58 4.10 -14.11
C HIS A 243 1.46 4.75 -15.50
N LEU A 244 2.59 5.17 -16.10
CA LEU A 244 2.60 5.79 -17.43
C LEU A 244 2.66 4.79 -18.57
N PHE A 245 3.44 3.72 -18.41
CA PHE A 245 3.80 2.78 -19.48
C PHE A 245 3.21 1.37 -19.28
N PHE A 246 2.67 1.06 -18.11
CA PHE A 246 1.96 -0.18 -17.74
C PHE A 246 2.80 -1.46 -17.72
N ASP A 247 3.69 -1.67 -18.68
CA ASP A 247 4.34 -2.96 -18.93
C ASP A 247 5.64 -3.21 -18.14
N TYR A 248 6.03 -2.29 -17.23
CA TYR A 248 7.33 -2.29 -16.59
C TYR A 248 7.26 -2.06 -15.08
N ASN A 249 8.30 -2.47 -14.35
CA ASN A 249 8.54 -2.13 -12.93
C ASN A 249 7.41 -2.53 -11.96
N TYR A 250 6.99 -3.80 -11.98
CA TYR A 250 5.91 -4.34 -11.15
C TYR A 250 6.30 -4.60 -9.68
N GLY A 251 7.59 -4.65 -9.36
CA GLY A 251 8.08 -4.97 -8.01
C GLY A 251 7.62 -3.95 -6.96
N GLN A 252 7.55 -4.38 -5.70
CA GLN A 252 7.10 -3.53 -4.62
C GLN A 252 8.26 -2.70 -4.06
N TYR A 253 9.33 -3.37 -3.62
CA TYR A 253 10.49 -2.75 -2.97
C TYR A 253 11.73 -2.78 -3.84
N PHE A 254 11.95 -3.87 -4.58
CA PHE A 254 13.19 -4.12 -5.28
C PHE A 254 12.98 -4.28 -6.78
N THR A 255 14.00 -3.93 -7.56
CA THR A 255 14.04 -4.15 -9.01
C THR A 255 14.39 -5.60 -9.36
N LEU A 256 14.69 -6.44 -8.37
CA LEU A 256 15.18 -7.81 -8.56
C LEU A 256 14.23 -8.64 -9.43
N TRP A 257 12.95 -8.71 -9.05
CA TRP A 257 11.98 -9.53 -9.79
C TRP A 257 11.63 -8.95 -11.15
N ASP A 258 11.68 -7.63 -11.29
CA ASP A 258 11.56 -6.99 -12.60
C ASP A 258 12.71 -7.36 -13.54
N ARG A 259 13.94 -7.45 -13.02
CA ARG A 259 15.10 -7.88 -13.80
C ARG A 259 15.00 -9.35 -14.19
N LEU A 260 14.63 -10.22 -13.24
CA LEU A 260 14.47 -11.65 -13.49
C LEU A 260 13.31 -11.95 -14.45
N GLY A 261 12.20 -11.22 -14.31
CA GLY A 261 11.01 -11.38 -15.14
C GLY A 261 11.03 -10.59 -16.45
N GLY A 262 12.10 -9.83 -16.73
CA GLY A 262 12.26 -9.07 -17.97
C GLY A 262 11.33 -7.86 -18.11
N SER A 263 10.86 -7.29 -16.99
CA SER A 263 10.01 -6.10 -16.93
C SER A 263 10.72 -4.86 -16.37
N TYR A 264 12.02 -4.95 -16.08
CA TYR A 264 12.78 -3.81 -15.58
C TYR A 264 12.95 -2.73 -16.65
N ARG A 265 12.63 -1.49 -16.29
CA ARG A 265 12.90 -0.29 -17.07
C ARG A 265 13.54 0.78 -16.19
N HIS A 266 14.66 1.33 -16.64
CA HIS A 266 15.28 2.46 -15.96
C HIS A 266 14.34 3.68 -15.98
N PRO A 267 14.07 4.33 -14.83
CA PRO A 267 13.08 5.40 -14.77
C PRO A 267 13.38 6.59 -15.70
N SER A 268 12.35 7.05 -16.40
CA SER A 268 12.40 8.19 -17.31
C SER A 268 12.77 9.49 -16.60
N ALA A 269 12.29 9.67 -15.37
CA ALA A 269 12.59 10.83 -14.54
C ALA A 269 14.09 10.98 -14.22
N LEU A 270 14.80 9.86 -14.07
CA LEU A 270 16.24 9.85 -13.83
C LEU A 270 17.07 10.09 -15.10
N MET A 271 16.43 10.11 -16.26
CA MET A 271 17.01 10.42 -17.56
C MET A 271 16.62 11.81 -18.08
N GLY A 272 15.93 12.63 -17.26
CA GLY A 272 15.40 13.93 -17.69
C GLY A 272 14.27 13.82 -18.73
N LYS A 273 13.48 12.73 -18.66
CA LYS A 273 12.34 12.45 -19.55
C LYS A 273 11.05 12.13 -18.77
N GLY A 274 10.99 12.47 -17.48
CA GLY A 274 9.86 12.15 -16.63
C GLY A 274 8.76 13.22 -16.64
N PRO A 275 7.72 13.07 -15.80
CA PRO A 275 6.62 14.03 -15.70
C PRO A 275 7.06 15.48 -15.43
N HIS A 276 8.06 15.67 -14.56
CA HIS A 276 8.61 17.00 -14.25
C HIS A 276 9.26 17.66 -15.47
N ASP A 277 9.96 16.88 -16.31
CA ASP A 277 10.57 17.39 -17.54
C ASP A 277 9.52 17.83 -18.56
N LEU A 278 8.43 17.06 -18.68
CA LEU A 278 7.32 17.43 -19.55
C LEU A 278 6.63 18.70 -19.07
N ILE A 279 6.39 18.85 -17.77
CA ILE A 279 5.82 20.07 -17.19
C ILE A 279 6.72 21.28 -17.52
N ARG A 280 8.03 21.19 -17.26
CA ARG A 280 8.98 22.27 -17.57
C ARG A 280 8.95 22.64 -19.05
N LYS A 281 8.94 21.64 -19.94
CA LYS A 281 8.87 21.86 -21.39
C LYS A 281 7.58 22.59 -21.79
N LEU A 282 6.43 22.12 -21.32
CA LEU A 282 5.15 22.74 -21.68
C LEU A 282 4.99 24.14 -21.10
N GLN A 283 5.55 24.39 -19.92
CA GLN A 283 5.59 25.73 -19.31
C GLN A 283 6.47 26.68 -20.14
N ALA A 284 7.65 26.24 -20.57
CA ALA A 284 8.53 27.02 -21.45
C ALA A 284 7.90 27.31 -22.82
N GLU A 285 7.06 26.40 -23.33
CA GLU A 285 6.29 26.58 -24.56
C GLU A 285 5.01 27.43 -24.39
N GLY A 286 4.71 27.92 -23.17
CA GLY A 286 3.49 28.68 -22.88
C GLY A 286 2.20 27.86 -23.01
N LYS A 287 2.31 26.52 -22.98
CA LYS A 287 1.18 25.58 -23.12
C LYS A 287 0.54 25.17 -21.80
N LEU A 288 1.18 25.50 -20.67
CA LEU A 288 0.56 25.44 -19.35
C LEU A 288 0.14 26.87 -18.96
N GLY A 289 -1.10 27.03 -18.49
CA GLY A 289 -1.58 28.34 -18.05
C GLY A 289 -0.71 28.89 -16.91
N ASN A 290 -0.45 30.20 -16.92
CA ASN A 290 0.32 30.84 -15.85
C ASN A 290 -0.40 30.69 -14.51
N ASP A 291 0.40 30.55 -13.45
CA ASP A 291 0.02 30.33 -12.04
C ASP A 291 -0.79 31.50 -11.43
N GLU A 292 -1.96 31.83 -11.97
CA GLU A 292 -2.98 32.54 -11.20
C GLU A 292 -3.83 31.49 -10.49
N ALA A 293 -3.76 31.51 -9.16
CA ALA A 293 -4.59 30.72 -8.27
C ALA A 293 -6.05 30.81 -8.72
N LYS A 294 -6.57 29.73 -9.31
CA LYS A 294 -8.00 29.63 -9.61
C LYS A 294 -8.73 29.40 -8.29
N PRO A 295 -9.57 30.33 -7.81
CA PRO A 295 -10.46 30.05 -6.70
C PRO A 295 -11.49 29.02 -7.20
N ASN A 296 -11.70 27.95 -6.42
CA ASN A 296 -12.74 26.94 -6.56
C ASN A 296 -13.48 26.84 -7.92
N GLY A 297 -13.15 25.80 -8.69
CA GLY A 297 -14.17 25.10 -9.48
C GLY A 297 -14.43 25.53 -10.93
N GLN A 298 -13.44 26.04 -11.68
CA GLN A 298 -13.59 26.19 -13.15
C GLN A 298 -12.33 25.84 -13.98
N VAL A 299 -12.33 24.59 -14.47
CA VAL A 299 -12.09 24.05 -15.82
C VAL A 299 -11.14 24.76 -16.81
N ASN A 300 -10.39 23.95 -17.58
CA ASN A 300 -10.13 24.22 -19.00
C ASN A 300 -10.60 23.02 -19.84
N GLY A 301 -11.73 23.18 -20.52
CA GLY A 301 -12.34 22.22 -21.41
C GLY A 301 -11.81 22.44 -22.82
N ARG A 302 -10.52 22.15 -23.06
CA ARG A 302 -9.96 21.97 -24.42
C ARG A 302 -8.49 21.58 -24.36
N ALA A 303 -8.22 20.29 -24.16
CA ALA A 303 -6.98 19.65 -24.62
C ALA A 303 -7.18 18.12 -24.70
N GLN A 304 -8.25 17.67 -25.37
CA GLN A 304 -8.33 16.29 -25.82
C GLN A 304 -8.31 16.28 -27.35
N ARG A 305 -7.11 16.05 -27.89
CA ARG A 305 -6.80 15.22 -29.08
C ARG A 305 -5.37 15.53 -29.50
N GLY A 306 -4.49 14.54 -29.45
CA GLY A 306 -3.22 14.57 -30.18
C GLY A 306 -1.95 14.65 -29.33
N VAL A 307 -1.73 13.72 -28.41
CA VAL A 307 -0.36 13.29 -28.10
C VAL A 307 -0.36 11.78 -28.00
N THR A 308 -0.30 11.13 -29.17
CA THR A 308 0.20 9.75 -29.27
C THR A 308 1.72 9.84 -29.16
N CYS A 309 2.30 9.33 -28.07
CA CYS A 309 3.73 8.99 -28.08
C CYS A 309 3.92 7.94 -29.17
N LYS A 310 4.72 8.29 -30.19
CA LYS A 310 5.23 7.32 -31.15
C LYS A 310 6.17 6.38 -30.41
N GLU A 311 5.97 5.09 -30.64
CA GLU A 311 6.93 4.04 -30.37
C GLU A 311 8.18 4.27 -31.23
N GLU A 312 9.33 4.40 -30.57
CA GLU A 312 10.66 4.11 -31.10
C GLU A 312 11.36 3.21 -30.08
#